data_AF-A0A1W9MM62-F1
#
_entry.id   AF-A0A1W9MM62-F1
#
_cell.length_a   1.000
_cell.length_b   1.000
_cell.length_c   1.000
_cell.angle_alpha   90.00
_cell.angle_beta   90.00
_cell.angle_gamma   90.00
#
_symmetry.space_group_name_H-M   'P 1'
#
loop_
_entity.id
_entity.type
_entity.pdbx_description
1 polymer ?
#
loop_
_entity_poly.entity_id
_entity_poly.type
_entity_poly.pdbx_seq_one_letter_code
_entity_poly.pdbx_strand_id
1 'polypeptide(L)'
;VLLNGISVPTWTFHRAFVGDILQIDCTSGVRNYLCISGGIDVPMVLGSKSTYLRGKFGGFDGRALQAGDEIGCGRASGRFISEIPQKFIPLYSENPELRVIPGPQDDRITKKGLSDFLNTPYRISNKADRMGYRLEGSAIELISGADIISDGIALGSVQVPGDGQPIIHLADRATTGGYVKIATIASFDISLIAQALPGQEVRFRQIGIDEARQIYLEREFRLNSYKKTALNG
;
A
#
# COMPACT_ATOMS: atom_id res chain seq x y z
N VAL A 1 10.98 -17.88 -3.44
CA VAL A 1 10.81 -17.76 -4.90
C VAL A 1 11.73 -18.76 -5.56
N LEU A 2 11.22 -19.57 -6.48
CA LEU A 2 11.98 -20.59 -7.20
C LEU A 2 11.96 -20.32 -8.71
N LEU A 3 13.09 -20.45 -9.39
CA LEU A 3 13.22 -20.43 -10.84
C LEU A 3 13.71 -21.82 -11.29
N ASN A 4 12.90 -22.54 -12.07
CA ASN A 4 13.15 -23.93 -12.46
C ASN A 4 13.44 -24.84 -11.25
N GLY A 5 12.70 -24.63 -10.15
CA GLY A 5 12.87 -25.36 -8.88
C GLY A 5 14.07 -24.92 -8.02
N ILE A 6 14.89 -23.98 -8.49
CA ILE A 6 16.07 -23.48 -7.77
C ILE A 6 15.70 -22.19 -7.03
N SER A 7 16.03 -22.10 -5.74
CA SER A 7 15.78 -20.90 -4.94
C SER A 7 16.56 -19.70 -5.46
N VAL A 8 15.85 -18.59 -5.68
CA VAL A 8 16.42 -17.32 -6.11
C VAL A 8 16.06 -16.18 -5.15
N PRO A 9 16.97 -15.21 -4.94
CA PRO A 9 16.70 -14.07 -4.06
C PRO A 9 15.62 -13.13 -4.62
N THR A 10 14.87 -12.46 -3.74
CA THR A 10 13.98 -11.33 -4.08
C THR A 10 14.74 -10.01 -4.18
N TRP A 11 14.12 -8.93 -4.67
CA TRP A 11 14.77 -7.62 -4.87
C TRP A 11 16.01 -7.66 -5.78
N THR A 12 16.10 -8.69 -6.62
CA THR A 12 17.16 -8.92 -7.60
C THR A 12 16.55 -9.16 -8.97
N PHE A 13 17.34 -8.92 -10.01
CA PHE A 13 16.92 -9.15 -11.39
C PHE A 13 17.43 -10.51 -11.84
N HIS A 14 16.53 -11.31 -12.39
CA HIS A 14 16.85 -12.63 -12.96
C HIS A 14 16.64 -12.60 -14.46
N ARG A 15 17.51 -13.28 -15.20
CA ARG A 15 17.26 -13.56 -16.61
C ARG A 15 16.34 -14.77 -16.68
N ALA A 16 15.30 -14.66 -17.49
CA ALA A 16 14.41 -15.76 -17.83
C ALA A 16 14.53 -16.04 -19.33
N PHE A 17 14.53 -17.31 -19.69
CA PHE A 17 14.54 -17.81 -21.05
C PHE A 17 13.21 -18.49 -21.39
N VAL A 18 12.98 -18.72 -22.68
CA VAL A 18 11.81 -19.47 -23.13
C VAL A 18 11.82 -20.85 -22.49
N GLY A 19 10.73 -21.21 -21.82
CA GLY A 19 10.57 -22.48 -21.11
C GLY A 19 10.88 -22.41 -19.61
N ASP A 20 11.41 -21.30 -19.10
CA ASP A 20 11.64 -21.14 -17.66
C ASP A 20 10.31 -21.04 -16.88
N ILE A 21 10.30 -21.63 -15.69
CA ILE A 21 9.15 -21.64 -14.78
C ILE A 21 9.52 -20.91 -13.48
N LEU A 22 8.80 -19.84 -13.19
CA LEU A 22 8.92 -19.09 -11.93
C LEU A 22 7.78 -19.47 -10.99
N GLN A 23 8.13 -19.85 -9.75
CA GLN A 23 7.20 -20.15 -8.67
C GLN A 23 7.38 -19.17 -7.51
N ILE A 24 6.30 -18.53 -7.09
CA ILE A 24 6.30 -17.53 -6.02
C ILE A 24 5.34 -17.98 -4.92
N ASP A 25 5.90 -18.42 -3.80
CA ASP A 25 5.16 -18.66 -2.56
C ASP A 25 5.26 -17.43 -1.64
N CYS A 26 4.23 -17.22 -0.83
CA CYS A 26 4.20 -16.13 0.15
C CYS A 26 4.91 -16.57 1.43
N THR A 27 6.14 -16.11 1.64
CA THR A 27 6.94 -16.46 2.83
C THR A 27 6.79 -15.46 3.98
N SER A 28 6.46 -14.20 3.68
CA SER A 28 6.18 -13.15 4.65
C SER A 28 5.36 -12.02 4.01
N GLY A 29 4.53 -11.36 4.82
CA GLY A 29 3.58 -10.35 4.33
C GLY A 29 2.43 -10.96 3.51
N VAL A 30 1.78 -10.14 2.69
CA VAL A 30 0.58 -10.53 1.92
C VAL A 30 0.64 -10.18 0.43
N ARG A 31 1.62 -9.37 0.00
CA ARG A 31 1.73 -8.93 -1.40
C ARG A 31 3.14 -9.12 -1.94
N ASN A 32 3.24 -9.80 -3.08
CA ASN A 32 4.47 -9.88 -3.87
C ASN A 32 4.31 -9.11 -5.18
N TYR A 33 5.42 -8.58 -5.69
CA TYR A 33 5.45 -7.85 -6.95
C TYR A 33 6.44 -8.53 -7.90
N LEU A 34 5.94 -8.91 -9.08
CA LEU A 34 6.75 -9.41 -10.18
C LEU A 34 6.84 -8.33 -11.26
N CYS A 35 8.06 -7.94 -11.60
CA CYS A 35 8.32 -6.98 -12.67
C CYS A 35 8.98 -7.72 -13.84
N ILE A 36 8.40 -7.56 -15.04
CA ILE A 36 8.96 -8.10 -16.28
C ILE A 36 9.61 -6.95 -17.06
N SER A 37 10.82 -7.17 -17.58
CA SER A 37 11.47 -6.17 -18.45
C SER A 37 10.61 -5.90 -19.68
N GLY A 38 10.45 -4.63 -20.05
CA GLY A 38 9.49 -4.20 -21.08
C GLY A 38 8.05 -4.02 -20.57
N GLY A 39 7.75 -4.49 -19.35
CA GLY A 39 6.45 -4.37 -18.71
C GLY A 39 5.44 -5.42 -19.19
N ILE A 40 4.32 -5.50 -18.48
CA ILE A 40 3.20 -6.39 -18.84
C ILE A 40 2.40 -5.72 -19.97
N ASP A 41 2.16 -6.45 -21.05
CA ASP A 41 1.46 -5.95 -22.22
C ASP A 41 -0.05 -6.14 -22.10
N VAL A 42 -0.71 -5.09 -21.62
CA VAL A 42 -2.16 -4.97 -21.48
C VAL A 42 -2.60 -3.57 -21.92
N PRO A 43 -3.84 -3.38 -22.38
CA PRO A 43 -4.34 -2.08 -22.81
C PRO A 43 -4.25 -1.02 -21.70
N MET A 44 -3.97 0.22 -22.08
CA MET A 44 -4.15 1.36 -21.17
C MET A 44 -5.63 1.75 -21.12
N VAL A 45 -6.19 1.82 -19.93
CA VAL A 45 -7.55 2.30 -19.68
C VAL A 45 -7.45 3.53 -18.78
N LEU A 46 -7.98 4.67 -19.23
CA LEU A 46 -7.89 5.96 -18.52
C LEU A 46 -6.44 6.35 -18.14
N GLY A 47 -5.47 6.03 -19.02
CA GLY A 47 -4.06 6.35 -18.81
C GLY A 47 -3.32 5.42 -17.83
N SER A 48 -3.91 4.30 -17.42
CA SER A 48 -3.31 3.35 -16.48
C SER A 48 -3.46 1.90 -16.96
N LYS A 49 -2.56 1.02 -16.49
CA LYS A 49 -2.63 -0.44 -16.64
C LYS A 49 -3.13 -1.15 -15.37
N SER A 50 -3.47 -0.42 -14.31
CA SER A 50 -3.99 -1.00 -13.06
C SER A 50 -5.36 -1.65 -13.26
N THR A 51 -5.61 -2.77 -12.59
CA THR A 51 -6.91 -3.46 -12.57
C THR A 51 -7.78 -2.91 -11.44
N TYR A 52 -9.01 -2.49 -11.76
CA TYR A 52 -10.04 -2.18 -10.78
C TYR A 52 -11.10 -3.28 -10.76
N LEU A 53 -10.97 -4.22 -9.81
CA LEU A 53 -11.77 -5.45 -9.77
C LEU A 53 -13.28 -5.20 -9.63
N ARG A 54 -13.69 -4.20 -8.83
CA ARG A 54 -15.10 -3.89 -8.61
C ARG A 54 -15.78 -3.35 -9.86
N GLY A 55 -15.08 -2.49 -10.60
CA GLY A 55 -15.57 -1.93 -11.87
C GLY A 55 -15.29 -2.81 -13.08
N LYS A 56 -14.54 -3.92 -12.90
CA LYS A 56 -14.18 -4.88 -13.95
C LYS A 56 -13.49 -4.24 -15.16
N PHE A 57 -12.52 -3.36 -14.93
CA PHE A 57 -11.75 -2.75 -16.03
C PHE A 57 -10.26 -2.56 -15.69
N GLY A 58 -9.47 -2.36 -16.73
CA GLY A 58 -8.01 -2.20 -16.64
C GLY A 58 -7.26 -3.51 -16.40
N GLY A 59 -5.95 -3.50 -16.59
CA GLY A 59 -5.12 -4.70 -16.54
C GLY A 59 -5.55 -5.78 -17.55
N PHE A 60 -5.50 -7.05 -17.13
CA PHE A 60 -5.91 -8.17 -17.97
C PHE A 60 -7.43 -8.43 -17.81
N ASP A 61 -8.21 -8.05 -18.83
CA ASP A 61 -9.67 -8.22 -18.89
C ASP A 61 -10.47 -7.68 -17.67
N GLY A 62 -9.91 -6.75 -16.89
CA GLY A 62 -10.59 -6.20 -15.72
C GLY A 62 -10.75 -7.18 -14.55
N ARG A 63 -10.03 -8.31 -14.53
CA ARG A 63 -10.19 -9.38 -13.56
C ARG A 63 -8.87 -9.85 -12.95
N ALA A 64 -8.97 -10.69 -11.91
CA ALA A 64 -7.83 -11.44 -11.43
C ALA A 64 -7.37 -12.45 -12.49
N LEU A 65 -6.07 -12.73 -12.49
CA LEU A 65 -5.46 -13.76 -13.34
C LEU A 65 -5.99 -15.14 -12.97
N GLN A 66 -6.08 -16.01 -13.96
CA GLN A 66 -6.58 -17.38 -13.87
C GLN A 66 -5.59 -18.34 -14.52
N ALA A 67 -5.67 -19.61 -14.12
CA ALA A 67 -4.86 -20.65 -14.74
C ALA A 67 -5.16 -20.73 -16.24
N GLY A 68 -4.10 -20.73 -17.06
CA GLY A 68 -4.19 -20.72 -18.52
C GLY A 68 -4.23 -19.34 -19.17
N ASP A 69 -4.24 -18.24 -18.39
CA ASP A 69 -4.08 -16.90 -18.96
C ASP A 69 -2.69 -16.75 -19.59
N GLU A 70 -2.66 -16.24 -20.83
CA GLU A 70 -1.45 -15.86 -21.54
C GLU A 70 -1.40 -14.34 -21.69
N ILE A 71 -0.33 -13.72 -21.18
CA ILE A 71 -0.17 -12.27 -21.20
C ILE A 71 1.16 -11.94 -21.85
N GLY A 72 1.11 -11.07 -22.85
CA GLY A 72 2.31 -10.56 -23.50
C GLY A 72 3.17 -9.72 -22.54
N CYS A 73 4.43 -9.54 -22.91
CA CYS A 73 5.29 -8.54 -22.31
C CYS A 73 5.83 -7.60 -23.39
N GLY A 74 6.14 -6.38 -22.99
CA GLY A 74 6.78 -5.43 -23.89
C GLY A 74 8.19 -5.86 -24.25
N ARG A 75 8.77 -5.21 -25.26
CA ARG A 75 10.18 -5.43 -25.61
C ARG A 75 11.08 -5.07 -24.43
N ALA A 76 11.89 -6.02 -23.99
CA ALA A 76 12.89 -5.78 -22.96
C ALA A 76 13.76 -4.56 -23.34
N SER A 77 13.85 -3.60 -22.42
CA SER A 77 14.55 -2.34 -22.61
C SER A 77 15.27 -1.95 -21.34
N GLY A 78 16.40 -1.25 -21.48
CA GLY A 78 17.21 -0.79 -20.36
C GLY A 78 18.36 -1.74 -20.01
N ARG A 79 19.23 -1.26 -19.12
CA ARG A 79 20.42 -1.99 -18.67
C ARG A 79 20.04 -3.02 -17.62
N PHE A 80 20.70 -4.17 -17.65
CA PHE A 80 20.60 -5.15 -16.57
C PHE A 80 21.32 -4.61 -15.33
N ILE A 81 20.56 -4.41 -14.26
CA ILE A 81 21.07 -4.16 -12.91
C ILE A 81 20.95 -5.50 -12.17
N SER A 82 21.91 -5.86 -11.32
CA SER A 82 21.86 -7.14 -10.60
C SER A 82 20.85 -7.14 -9.46
N GLU A 83 20.79 -6.03 -8.70
CA GLU A 83 20.01 -5.96 -7.46
C GLU A 83 19.59 -4.53 -7.10
N ILE A 84 18.55 -4.44 -6.26
CA ILE A 84 18.12 -3.19 -5.65
C ILE A 84 18.95 -2.96 -4.37
N PRO A 85 19.61 -1.80 -4.20
CA PRO A 85 20.37 -1.51 -3.00
C PRO A 85 19.48 -1.57 -1.75
N GLN A 86 20.00 -2.18 -0.67
CA GLN A 86 19.27 -2.41 0.59
C GLN A 86 18.54 -1.16 1.12
N LYS A 87 19.14 0.03 0.97
CA LYS A 87 18.55 1.31 1.41
C LYS A 87 17.23 1.68 0.72
N PHE A 88 16.88 1.04 -0.39
CA PHE A 88 15.63 1.23 -1.13
C PHE A 88 14.60 0.11 -0.84
N ILE A 89 15.01 -0.95 -0.15
CA ILE A 89 14.14 -2.04 0.25
C ILE A 89 13.42 -1.62 1.55
N PRO A 90 12.08 -1.55 1.58
CA PRO A 90 11.35 -1.22 2.80
C PRO A 90 11.59 -2.28 3.88
N LEU A 91 11.72 -1.81 5.13
CA LEU A 91 11.77 -2.68 6.29
C LEU A 91 10.34 -2.98 6.73
N TYR A 92 9.84 -4.15 6.36
CA TYR A 92 8.54 -4.64 6.80
C TYR A 92 8.64 -5.21 8.21
N SER A 93 7.57 -5.02 8.98
CA SER A 93 7.41 -5.53 10.35
C SER A 93 6.04 -6.19 10.44
N GLU A 94 5.91 -7.21 11.28
CA GLU A 94 4.61 -7.81 11.61
C GLU A 94 3.69 -6.81 12.31
N ASN A 95 4.27 -5.86 13.06
CA ASN A 95 3.54 -4.83 13.77
C ASN A 95 4.04 -3.44 13.32
N PRO A 96 3.60 -2.94 12.15
CA PRO A 96 4.09 -1.66 11.64
C PRO A 96 3.61 -0.48 12.49
N GLU A 97 4.52 0.46 12.73
CA GLU A 97 4.18 1.81 13.20
C GLU A 97 3.99 2.71 11.96
N LEU A 98 2.78 3.24 11.78
CA LEU A 98 2.42 4.11 10.67
C LEU A 98 2.47 5.56 11.12
N ARG A 99 3.24 6.39 10.40
CA ARG A 99 3.23 7.83 10.67
C ARG A 99 2.00 8.47 10.08
N VAL A 100 1.33 9.29 10.88
CA VAL A 100 0.05 9.92 10.54
C VAL A 100 0.07 11.42 10.81
N ILE A 101 -0.67 12.16 10.00
CA ILE A 101 -0.97 13.58 10.21
C ILE A 101 -2.44 13.66 10.65
N PRO A 102 -2.76 14.26 11.82
CA PRO A 102 -4.13 14.41 12.27
C PRO A 102 -4.99 15.21 11.28
N GLY A 103 -6.28 14.90 11.27
CA GLY A 103 -7.28 15.57 10.46
C GLY A 103 -7.60 14.85 9.14
N PRO A 104 -8.52 15.42 8.35
CA PRO A 104 -9.02 16.79 8.45
C PRO A 104 -10.14 17.05 9.48
N GLN A 105 -10.68 16.02 10.15
CA GLN A 105 -11.76 16.18 11.15
C GLN A 105 -11.33 15.70 12.55
N ASP A 106 -10.08 15.91 12.92
CA ASP A 106 -9.58 15.61 14.27
C ASP A 106 -10.21 16.51 15.34
N ASP A 107 -10.75 17.67 14.95
CA ASP A 107 -11.59 18.54 15.78
C ASP A 107 -12.92 17.90 16.21
N ARG A 108 -13.31 16.78 15.58
CA ARG A 108 -14.48 15.97 15.95
C ARG A 108 -14.14 14.80 16.88
N ILE A 109 -12.88 14.62 17.24
CA ILE A 109 -12.39 13.53 18.09
C ILE A 109 -12.10 14.08 19.49
N THR A 110 -12.46 13.34 20.55
CA THR A 110 -12.13 13.79 21.90
C THR A 110 -10.63 13.68 22.15
N LYS A 111 -10.10 14.42 23.13
CA LYS A 111 -8.69 14.27 23.55
C LYS A 111 -8.36 12.82 23.95
N LYS A 112 -9.32 12.13 24.58
CA LYS A 112 -9.19 10.71 24.92
C LYS A 112 -9.16 9.84 23.67
N GLY A 113 -10.07 10.04 22.71
CA GLY A 113 -10.09 9.30 21.46
C GLY A 113 -8.80 9.44 20.65
N LEU A 114 -8.24 10.66 20.57
CA LEU A 114 -6.95 10.89 19.92
C LEU A 114 -5.79 10.23 20.68
N SER A 115 -5.78 10.34 22.01
CA SER A 115 -4.78 9.67 22.85
C SER A 115 -4.81 8.15 22.69
N ASP A 116 -6.00 7.54 22.71
CA ASP A 116 -6.16 6.10 22.53
C ASP A 116 -5.70 5.66 21.14
N PHE A 117 -6.05 6.43 20.09
CA PHE A 117 -5.61 6.18 18.72
C PHE A 117 -4.08 6.14 18.59
N LEU A 118 -3.36 7.05 19.26
CA LEU A 118 -1.90 7.15 19.16
C LEU A 118 -1.14 6.21 20.09
N ASN A 119 -1.73 5.81 21.22
CA ASN A 119 -1.02 5.07 22.26
C ASN A 119 -1.40 3.58 22.37
N THR A 120 -2.43 3.13 21.65
CA THR A 120 -2.86 1.71 21.67
C THR A 120 -2.64 1.03 20.32
N PRO A 121 -2.28 -0.27 20.31
CA PRO A 121 -2.28 -1.04 19.07
C PRO A 121 -3.71 -1.34 18.63
N TYR A 122 -3.89 -1.51 17.32
CA TYR A 122 -5.13 -1.98 16.72
C TYR A 122 -4.89 -3.27 15.95
N ARG A 123 -5.74 -4.28 16.16
CA ARG A 123 -5.69 -5.53 15.40
C ARG A 123 -6.33 -5.34 14.03
N ILE A 124 -5.71 -5.88 12.98
CA ILE A 124 -6.29 -5.88 11.64
C ILE A 124 -7.39 -6.95 11.59
N SER A 125 -8.60 -6.56 11.21
CA SER A 125 -9.73 -7.49 11.11
C SER A 125 -9.63 -8.38 9.86
N ASN A 126 -10.45 -9.43 9.81
CA ASN A 126 -10.59 -10.28 8.62
C ASN A 126 -11.29 -9.59 7.43
N LYS A 127 -11.69 -8.32 7.57
CA LYS A 127 -12.32 -7.51 6.51
C LYS A 127 -11.30 -6.58 5.83
N ALA A 128 -10.05 -6.99 5.74
CA ALA A 128 -8.98 -6.24 5.08
C ALA A 128 -8.89 -6.59 3.59
N ASP A 129 -9.03 -5.59 2.72
CA ASP A 129 -8.91 -5.76 1.27
C ASP A 129 -8.20 -4.56 0.60
N ARG A 130 -8.28 -4.45 -0.73
CA ARG A 130 -7.66 -3.33 -1.47
C ARG A 130 -8.38 -1.99 -1.28
N MET A 131 -9.63 -1.99 -0.82
CA MET A 131 -10.35 -0.75 -0.50
C MET A 131 -9.88 -0.19 0.82
N GLY A 132 -9.70 -1.04 1.82
CA GLY A 132 -9.30 -0.60 3.13
C GLY A 132 -9.19 -1.70 4.16
N TYR A 133 -8.59 -1.34 5.28
CA TYR A 133 -8.35 -2.22 6.42
C TYR A 133 -9.19 -1.73 7.58
N ARG A 134 -10.23 -2.49 7.94
CA ARG A 134 -10.95 -2.28 9.20
C ARG A 134 -10.09 -2.82 10.35
N LEU A 135 -10.00 -2.02 11.40
CA LEU A 135 -9.20 -2.31 12.57
C LEU A 135 -10.10 -2.56 13.79
N GLU A 136 -9.61 -3.33 14.75
CA GLU A 136 -10.28 -3.70 15.99
C GLU A 136 -9.40 -3.31 17.18
N GLY A 137 -9.90 -2.48 18.10
CA GLY A 137 -9.13 -1.97 19.24
C GLY A 137 -9.93 -1.04 20.14
N SER A 138 -9.23 -0.13 20.82
CA SER A 138 -9.89 0.91 21.64
C SER A 138 -10.83 1.72 20.75
N ALA A 139 -12.10 1.85 21.15
CA ALA A 139 -13.05 2.64 20.40
C ALA A 139 -12.65 4.11 20.45
N ILE A 140 -12.46 4.73 19.28
CA ILE A 140 -12.12 6.14 19.16
C ILE A 140 -13.37 6.96 19.52
N GLU A 141 -13.25 7.73 20.59
CA GLU A 141 -14.34 8.56 21.09
C GLU A 141 -14.49 9.85 20.28
N LEU A 142 -15.71 10.09 19.79
CA LEU A 142 -16.12 11.25 18.99
C LEU A 142 -16.82 12.29 19.86
N ILE A 143 -16.59 13.59 19.59
CA ILE A 143 -17.24 14.71 20.29
C ILE A 143 -18.72 14.83 19.89
N SER A 144 -18.97 14.71 18.59
CA SER A 144 -20.29 14.67 17.96
C SER A 144 -20.26 13.50 16.98
N GLY A 145 -21.40 12.85 16.73
CA GLY A 145 -21.49 11.58 16.00
C GLY A 145 -20.64 11.47 14.73
N ALA A 146 -20.43 10.23 14.26
CA ALA A 146 -19.47 9.93 13.20
C ALA A 146 -19.80 10.59 11.85
N ASP A 147 -21.04 10.98 11.61
CA ASP A 147 -21.51 11.45 10.31
C ASP A 147 -21.08 12.89 10.01
N ILE A 148 -20.61 13.10 8.77
CA ILE A 148 -20.27 14.40 8.19
C ILE A 148 -20.94 14.55 6.83
N ILE A 149 -21.01 15.77 6.32
CA ILE A 149 -21.30 16.00 4.90
C ILE A 149 -20.21 15.26 4.11
N SER A 150 -20.63 14.46 3.12
CA SER A 150 -19.70 13.63 2.36
C SER A 150 -18.60 14.46 1.72
N ASP A 151 -17.35 14.07 1.95
CA ASP A 151 -16.15 14.72 1.43
C ASP A 151 -15.22 13.70 0.76
N GLY A 152 -14.09 14.17 0.23
CA GLY A 152 -13.12 13.32 -0.44
C GLY A 152 -12.32 12.44 0.53
N ILE A 153 -12.07 11.18 0.13
CA ILE A 153 -11.21 10.26 0.87
C ILE A 153 -9.82 10.22 0.23
N ALA A 154 -8.80 10.64 0.98
CA ALA A 154 -7.40 10.53 0.54
C ALA A 154 -6.86 9.11 0.77
N LEU A 155 -5.80 8.75 0.02
CA LEU A 155 -5.10 7.50 0.27
C LEU A 155 -4.49 7.54 1.67
N GLY A 156 -4.74 6.51 2.47
CA GLY A 156 -4.28 6.45 3.86
C GLY A 156 -5.17 7.20 4.85
N SER A 157 -6.30 7.78 4.42
CA SER A 157 -7.25 8.36 5.38
C SER A 157 -7.75 7.29 6.35
N VAL A 158 -7.73 7.63 7.64
CA VAL A 158 -8.22 6.80 8.74
C VAL A 158 -9.59 7.32 9.14
N GLN A 159 -10.62 6.59 8.74
CA GLN A 159 -12.02 6.95 8.99
C GLN A 159 -12.52 6.30 10.29
N VAL A 160 -13.36 7.01 11.05
CA VAL A 160 -13.93 6.56 12.32
C VAL A 160 -15.47 6.49 12.19
N PRO A 161 -16.04 5.30 11.96
CA PRO A 161 -17.50 5.09 11.97
C PRO A 161 -18.10 5.18 13.38
N GLY A 162 -19.42 5.08 13.49
CA GLY A 162 -20.16 5.20 14.76
C GLY A 162 -19.81 4.17 15.84
N ASP A 163 -19.19 3.03 15.46
CA ASP A 163 -18.69 2.04 16.42
C ASP A 163 -17.27 2.36 16.96
N GLY A 164 -16.68 3.47 16.51
CA GLY A 164 -15.35 3.93 16.92
C GLY A 164 -14.20 3.08 16.38
N GLN A 165 -14.46 2.09 15.51
CA GLN A 165 -13.46 1.16 15.01
C GLN A 165 -12.85 1.69 13.70
N PRO A 166 -11.56 2.07 13.68
CA PRO A 166 -10.98 2.80 12.56
C PRO A 166 -10.88 1.97 11.28
N ILE A 167 -11.01 2.63 10.13
CA ILE A 167 -10.85 2.05 8.80
C ILE A 167 -9.78 2.83 8.04
N ILE A 168 -8.68 2.17 7.67
CA ILE A 168 -7.65 2.73 6.80
C ILE A 168 -8.09 2.57 5.34
N HIS A 169 -8.20 3.65 4.58
CA HIS A 169 -8.55 3.62 3.15
C HIS A 169 -7.34 3.49 2.23
N LEU A 170 -7.38 2.57 1.27
CA LEU A 170 -6.26 2.17 0.42
C LEU A 170 -6.52 2.44 -1.08
N ALA A 171 -5.91 1.63 -1.96
CA ALA A 171 -5.81 1.91 -3.39
C ALA A 171 -7.17 1.93 -4.09
N ASP A 172 -8.09 1.05 -3.70
CA ASP A 172 -9.40 0.89 -4.33
C ASP A 172 -10.53 1.56 -3.51
N ARG A 173 -10.17 2.43 -2.56
CA ARG A 173 -11.11 3.13 -1.68
C ARG A 173 -12.20 3.89 -2.45
N ALA A 174 -13.32 4.16 -1.78
CA ALA A 174 -14.34 5.05 -2.30
C ALA A 174 -13.77 6.47 -2.50
N THR A 175 -14.27 7.18 -3.50
CA THR A 175 -13.86 8.56 -3.78
C THR A 175 -14.34 9.53 -2.70
N THR A 176 -15.54 9.29 -2.17
CA THR A 176 -16.15 10.08 -1.12
C THR A 176 -16.65 9.22 0.02
N GLY A 177 -16.82 9.82 1.20
CA GLY A 177 -17.37 9.15 2.37
C GLY A 177 -17.99 10.11 3.37
N GLY A 178 -18.93 9.59 4.16
CA GLY A 178 -19.72 10.38 5.10
C GLY A 178 -19.30 10.28 6.56
N TYR A 179 -18.14 9.69 6.88
CA TYR A 179 -17.67 9.63 8.27
C TYR A 179 -16.40 10.45 8.54
N VAL A 180 -16.28 10.92 9.78
CA VAL A 180 -15.12 11.62 10.35
C VAL A 180 -13.81 10.88 10.03
N LYS A 181 -12.77 11.63 9.66
CA LYS A 181 -11.41 11.13 9.48
C LYS A 181 -10.50 11.72 10.55
N ILE A 182 -9.95 10.86 11.40
CA ILE A 182 -9.09 11.25 12.53
C ILE A 182 -7.69 11.65 12.06
N ALA A 183 -7.17 11.01 11.01
CA ALA A 183 -5.83 11.24 10.52
C ALA A 183 -5.66 10.72 9.08
N THR A 184 -4.54 11.06 8.46
CA THR A 184 -4.09 10.50 7.19
C THR A 184 -2.67 9.94 7.31
N ILE A 185 -2.48 8.69 6.90
CA ILE A 185 -1.18 8.02 6.87
C ILE A 185 -0.28 8.68 5.85
N ALA A 186 0.97 8.92 6.23
CA ALA A 186 1.99 9.43 5.33
C ALA A 186 2.21 8.46 4.15
N SER A 187 2.26 9.00 2.93
CA SER A 187 2.26 8.20 1.70
C SER A 187 3.37 7.14 1.64
N PHE A 188 4.54 7.43 2.23
CA PHE A 188 5.69 6.52 2.28
C PHE A 188 5.51 5.33 3.24
N ASP A 189 4.50 5.34 4.12
CA ASP A 189 4.18 4.24 5.05
C ASP A 189 3.02 3.36 4.56
N ILE A 190 2.33 3.73 3.47
CA ILE A 190 1.23 2.94 2.88
C ILE A 190 1.67 1.51 2.53
N SER A 191 2.90 1.35 2.06
CA SER A 191 3.46 0.03 1.74
C SER A 191 3.58 -0.89 2.96
N LEU A 192 3.71 -0.34 4.17
CA LEU A 192 3.83 -1.11 5.40
C LEU A 192 2.49 -1.76 5.76
N ILE A 193 1.41 -0.98 5.80
CA ILE A 193 0.07 -1.52 6.06
C ILE A 193 -0.40 -2.44 4.94
N ALA A 194 -0.01 -2.17 3.69
CA ALA A 194 -0.30 -3.06 2.57
C ALA A 194 0.41 -4.42 2.65
N GLN A 195 1.38 -4.61 3.56
CA GLN A 195 1.96 -5.93 3.81
C GLN A 195 1.39 -6.65 5.03
N ALA A 196 0.65 -5.93 5.88
CA ALA A 196 0.12 -6.49 7.10
C ALA A 196 -1.07 -7.43 6.84
N LEU A 197 -1.14 -8.49 7.65
CA LEU A 197 -2.13 -9.57 7.58
C LEU A 197 -3.24 -9.39 8.61
N PRO A 198 -4.46 -9.91 8.36
CA PRO A 198 -5.46 -10.06 9.40
C PRO A 198 -4.90 -10.77 10.64
N GLY A 199 -5.25 -10.27 11.82
CA GLY A 199 -4.73 -10.76 13.10
C GLY A 199 -3.46 -10.07 13.61
N GLN A 200 -2.68 -9.44 12.73
CA GLN A 200 -1.53 -8.62 13.14
C GLN A 200 -1.99 -7.27 13.71
N GLU A 201 -1.08 -6.57 14.41
CA GLU A 201 -1.35 -5.27 14.99
C GLU A 201 -0.72 -4.13 14.18
N VAL A 202 -1.31 -2.95 14.29
CA VAL A 202 -0.76 -1.70 13.75
C VAL A 202 -0.76 -0.64 14.84
N ARG A 203 0.26 0.22 14.84
CA ARG A 203 0.36 1.39 15.72
C ARG A 203 0.42 2.66 14.88
N PHE A 204 0.03 3.77 15.49
CA PHE A 204 0.05 5.07 14.84
C PHE A 204 0.98 6.02 15.58
N ARG A 205 1.83 6.73 14.83
CA ARG A 205 2.66 7.79 15.38
C ARG A 205 2.34 9.10 14.71
N GLN A 206 1.95 10.10 15.49
CA GLN A 206 1.73 11.44 14.96
C GLN A 206 3.06 12.05 14.48
N ILE A 207 3.03 12.68 13.31
CA ILE A 207 4.10 13.55 12.78
C ILE A 207 3.51 14.87 12.29
N GLY A 208 4.37 15.89 12.20
CA GLY A 208 3.99 17.18 11.61
C GLY A 208 3.95 17.14 10.08
N ILE A 209 3.16 18.03 9.46
CA ILE A 209 3.09 18.14 7.99
C ILE A 209 4.46 18.49 7.38
N ASP A 210 5.25 19.34 8.03
CA ASP A 210 6.58 19.73 7.55
C ASP A 210 7.57 18.57 7.64
N GLU A 211 7.55 17.80 8.74
CA GLU A 211 8.33 16.57 8.88
C GLU A 211 7.96 15.56 7.79
N ALA A 212 6.66 15.32 7.58
CA ALA A 212 6.16 14.42 6.55
C ALA A 212 6.64 14.85 5.15
N ARG A 213 6.55 16.15 4.85
CA ARG A 213 6.98 16.72 3.57
C ARG A 213 8.49 16.55 3.38
N GLN A 214 9.29 16.83 4.40
CA GLN A 214 10.74 16.68 4.32
C GLN A 214 11.12 15.23 4.01
N ILE A 215 10.58 14.27 4.76
CA ILE A 215 10.84 12.84 4.54
C ILE A 215 10.42 12.42 3.13
N TYR A 216 9.26 12.88 2.66
CA TYR A 216 8.79 12.59 1.31
C TYR A 216 9.76 13.09 0.25
N LEU A 217 10.18 14.35 0.32
CA LEU A 217 11.08 14.96 -0.65
C LEU A 217 12.46 14.30 -0.66
N GLU A 218 13.01 13.96 0.52
CA GLU A 218 14.28 13.24 0.62
C GLU A 218 14.21 11.85 -0.03
N ARG A 219 13.10 11.12 0.18
CA ARG A 219 12.90 9.80 -0.44
C ARG A 219 12.77 9.90 -1.95
N GLU A 220 11.97 10.84 -2.45
CA GLU A 220 11.80 11.09 -3.88
C GLU A 220 13.12 11.50 -4.53
N PHE A 221 13.90 12.37 -3.87
CA PHE A 221 15.20 12.77 -4.36
C PHE A 221 16.16 11.58 -4.47
N ARG A 222 16.25 10.74 -3.42
CA ARG A 222 17.13 9.55 -3.42
C ARG A 222 16.71 8.55 -4.50
N LEU A 223 15.41 8.29 -4.64
CA LEU A 223 14.88 7.35 -5.63
C LEU A 223 15.11 7.85 -7.06
N ASN A 224 14.82 9.12 -7.34
CA ASN A 224 15.01 9.71 -8.65
C ASN A 224 16.50 9.83 -9.02
N SER A 225 17.36 10.12 -8.06
CA SER A 225 18.82 10.10 -8.26
C SER A 225 19.30 8.69 -8.62
N TYR A 226 18.83 7.67 -7.89
CA TYR A 226 19.18 6.28 -8.20
C TYR A 226 18.67 5.85 -9.57
N LYS A 227 17.41 6.15 -9.93
CA LYS A 227 16.88 5.87 -11.27
C LYS A 227 17.75 6.47 -12.37
N LYS A 228 18.18 7.73 -12.23
CA LYS A 228 19.06 8.38 -13.21
C LYS A 228 20.39 7.66 -13.35
N THR A 229 21.07 7.34 -12.24
CA THR A 229 22.37 6.63 -12.29
C THR A 229 22.22 5.21 -12.83
N ALA A 230 21.18 4.51 -12.40
CA ALA A 230 20.93 3.12 -12.75
C ALA A 230 20.47 2.93 -14.21
N LEU A 231 19.81 3.95 -14.79
CA LEU A 231 19.32 3.93 -16.17
C LEU A 231 20.27 4.59 -17.18
N ASN A 232 21.12 5.54 -16.76
CA ASN A 232 21.98 6.31 -17.66
C ASN A 232 23.47 5.92 -17.60
N GLY A 233 23.90 5.10 -16.66
CA GLY A 233 25.25 4.53 -16.61
C GLY A 233 25.34 3.24 -17.39
#